data_AF-A0A2A4KME1-F1
#
_entry.id   AF-A0A2A4KME1-F1
#
_cell.length_a   1.000
_cell.length_b   1.000
_cell.length_c   1.000
_cell.angle_alpha   90.00
_cell.angle_beta   90.00
_cell.angle_gamma   90.00
#
_symmetry.space_group_name_H-M   'P 1'
#
loop_
_entity.id
_entity.type
_entity.pdbx_description
1 polymer ?
#
loop_
_entity_poly.entity_id
_entity_poly.type
_entity_poly.pdbx_seq_one_letter_code
_entity_poly.pdbx_strand_id
1 'polypeptide(L)'
;MTDHTGRAGMEKNELYAVAQEFEEARHSIVGSYTTNSLPDLVTASHHLTALTGLVKDLSDEVLFRANDNDPGLHFGPVIAAYTSASAPAGRAVTNYTEAFEQLGFLRRYAEAPPSADLRDARQAAFGVAQDRLDLTVDSLQETVGALRHAADRIDGTPPRVLAALSRSARPANSIYRVPAKAPATEPTRLAYMPAPRHAR
;
A
#
# COMPACT_ATOMS: atom_id res chain seq x y z
N MET A 1 -9.82 6.02 -30.36
CA MET A 1 -8.80 6.76 -29.60
C MET A 1 -9.30 6.78 -28.17
N THR A 2 -8.89 5.79 -27.39
CA THR A 2 -9.48 5.42 -26.11
C THR A 2 -9.04 6.39 -25.02
N ASP A 3 -10.01 6.81 -24.20
CA ASP A 3 -9.89 7.78 -23.11
C ASP A 3 -9.17 7.20 -21.88
N HIS A 4 -7.95 6.70 -22.09
CA HIS A 4 -7.15 6.07 -21.03
C HIS A 4 -6.64 7.08 -20.00
N THR A 5 -6.47 8.35 -20.39
CA THR A 5 -5.99 9.42 -19.51
C THR A 5 -7.08 9.91 -18.54
N GLY A 6 -8.33 10.00 -18.98
CA GLY A 6 -9.45 10.37 -18.11
C GLY A 6 -9.72 9.33 -17.03
N ARG A 7 -9.59 8.04 -17.39
CA ARG A 7 -9.81 6.93 -16.45
C ARG A 7 -8.70 6.77 -15.43
N ALA A 8 -7.43 6.84 -15.83
CA ALA A 8 -6.31 6.78 -14.88
C ALA A 8 -6.41 7.90 -13.83
N GLY A 9 -6.81 9.11 -14.26
CA GLY A 9 -7.10 10.22 -13.36
C GLY A 9 -8.25 9.93 -12.39
N MET A 10 -9.31 9.26 -12.84
CA MET A 10 -10.42 8.84 -11.98
C MET A 10 -9.97 7.81 -10.94
N GLU A 11 -9.29 6.74 -11.36
CA GLU A 11 -8.81 5.67 -10.45
C GLU A 11 -7.81 6.21 -9.42
N LYS A 12 -6.96 7.15 -9.84
CA LYS A 12 -6.07 7.89 -8.94
C LYS A 12 -6.86 8.68 -7.90
N ASN A 13 -7.87 9.43 -8.32
CA ASN A 13 -8.69 10.23 -7.41
C ASN A 13 -9.46 9.33 -6.42
N GLU A 14 -9.94 8.17 -6.86
CA GLU A 14 -10.59 7.17 -6.00
C GLU A 14 -9.62 6.64 -4.94
N LEU A 15 -8.40 6.25 -5.31
CA LEU A 15 -7.40 5.82 -4.33
C LEU A 15 -7.06 6.92 -3.32
N TYR A 16 -6.97 8.18 -3.77
CA TYR A 16 -6.78 9.31 -2.87
C TYR A 16 -7.97 9.54 -1.93
N ALA A 17 -9.20 9.36 -2.43
CA ALA A 17 -10.41 9.48 -1.63
C ALA A 17 -10.47 8.39 -0.55
N VAL A 18 -10.23 7.13 -0.89
CA VAL A 18 -10.18 6.04 0.10
C VAL A 18 -9.05 6.27 1.10
N ALA A 19 -7.87 6.73 0.65
CA ALA A 19 -6.79 7.09 1.56
C ALA A 19 -7.19 8.20 2.54
N GLN A 20 -8.01 9.15 2.10
CA GLN A 20 -8.52 10.23 2.94
C GLN A 20 -9.51 9.72 3.99
N GLU A 21 -10.36 8.76 3.67
CA GLU A 21 -11.27 8.13 4.64
C GLU A 21 -10.52 7.38 5.76
N PHE A 22 -9.46 6.64 5.41
CA PHE A 22 -8.57 6.02 6.41
C PHE A 22 -7.83 7.06 7.25
N GLU A 23 -7.40 8.16 6.64
CA GLU A 23 -6.74 9.27 7.32
C GLU A 23 -7.70 9.93 8.34
N GLU A 24 -8.97 10.11 7.99
CA GLU A 24 -10.02 10.64 8.86
C GLU A 24 -10.32 9.70 10.03
N ALA A 25 -10.46 8.40 9.77
CA ALA A 25 -10.59 7.38 10.82
C ALA A 25 -9.40 7.44 11.80
N ARG A 26 -8.17 7.55 11.29
CA ARG A 26 -6.97 7.69 12.12
C ARG A 26 -7.01 8.95 12.97
N HIS A 27 -7.37 10.11 12.40
CA HIS A 27 -7.49 11.36 13.15
C HIS A 27 -8.56 11.29 14.24
N SER A 28 -9.71 10.67 13.95
CA SER A 28 -10.77 10.46 14.94
C SER A 28 -10.27 9.62 16.12
N ILE A 29 -9.52 8.55 15.83
CA ILE A 29 -8.93 7.69 16.87
C ILE A 29 -7.92 8.47 17.70
N VAL A 30 -6.92 9.12 17.07
CA VAL A 30 -5.92 9.93 17.78
C VAL A 30 -6.56 11.02 18.65
N GLY A 31 -7.63 11.66 18.18
CA GLY A 31 -8.33 12.69 18.94
C GLY A 31 -9.08 12.18 20.18
N SER A 32 -9.24 10.87 20.32
CA SER A 32 -10.07 10.25 21.36
C SER A 32 -9.29 9.70 22.57
N TYR A 33 -7.96 9.68 22.49
CA TYR A 33 -7.11 9.19 23.56
C TYR A 33 -5.87 10.06 23.76
N THR A 34 -5.30 9.98 24.95
CA THR A 34 -4.04 10.66 25.30
C THR A 34 -3.17 9.70 26.10
N THR A 35 -1.98 10.14 26.48
CA THR A 35 -1.12 9.39 27.41
C THR A 35 -1.82 9.06 28.74
N ASN A 36 -2.88 9.77 29.12
CA ASN A 36 -3.57 9.57 30.39
C ASN A 36 -5.08 9.30 30.25
N SER A 37 -5.57 9.09 29.03
CA SER A 37 -7.00 8.86 28.80
C SER A 37 -7.24 7.89 27.66
N LEU A 38 -8.32 7.13 27.77
CA LEU A 38 -8.81 6.20 26.74
C LEU A 38 -10.20 6.66 26.28
N PRO A 39 -10.63 6.26 25.07
CA PRO A 39 -11.99 6.54 24.63
C PRO A 39 -12.99 5.76 25.49
N ASP A 40 -14.19 6.31 25.66
CA ASP A 40 -15.28 5.54 26.24
C ASP A 40 -15.78 4.45 25.27
N LEU A 41 -16.59 3.51 25.78
CA LEU A 41 -17.08 2.39 24.96
C LEU A 41 -17.99 2.82 23.80
N VAL A 42 -18.68 3.96 23.90
CA VAL A 42 -19.55 4.44 22.82
C VAL A 42 -18.68 4.96 21.68
N THR A 43 -17.74 5.86 21.97
CA THR A 43 -16.73 6.33 21.02
C THR A 43 -15.96 5.16 20.43
N ALA A 44 -15.54 4.22 21.26
CA ALA A 44 -14.78 3.08 20.78
C ALA A 44 -15.60 2.15 19.86
N SER A 45 -16.89 1.98 20.11
CA SER A 45 -17.78 1.20 19.24
C SER A 45 -17.97 1.87 17.88
N HIS A 46 -18.08 3.20 17.85
CA HIS A 46 -18.16 3.96 16.61
C HIS A 46 -16.89 3.80 15.77
N HIS A 47 -15.72 3.92 16.38
CA HIS A 47 -14.45 3.68 15.68
C HIS A 47 -14.34 2.27 15.12
N LEU A 48 -14.69 1.24 15.92
CA LEU A 48 -14.62 -0.15 15.45
C LEU A 48 -15.57 -0.40 14.26
N THR A 49 -16.77 0.19 14.30
CA THR A 49 -17.72 0.14 13.18
C THR A 49 -17.17 0.82 11.93
N ALA A 50 -16.57 2.00 12.08
CA ALA A 50 -15.96 2.72 10.96
C ALA A 50 -14.78 1.93 10.35
N LEU A 51 -13.88 1.42 11.19
CA LEU A 51 -12.71 0.64 10.73
C LEU A 51 -13.12 -0.63 9.99
N THR A 52 -14.08 -1.38 10.53
CA THR A 52 -14.57 -2.60 9.88
C THR A 52 -15.31 -2.29 8.56
N GLY A 53 -16.02 -1.16 8.50
CA GLY A 53 -16.60 -0.64 7.27
C GLY A 53 -15.54 -0.39 6.20
N LEU A 54 -14.49 0.38 6.52
CA LEU A 54 -13.42 0.68 5.57
C LEU A 54 -12.71 -0.57 5.04
N VAL A 55 -12.46 -1.58 5.89
CA VAL A 55 -11.86 -2.86 5.45
C VAL A 55 -12.80 -3.64 4.52
N LYS A 56 -14.11 -3.60 4.78
CA LYS A 56 -15.11 -4.17 3.89
C LYS A 56 -15.10 -3.44 2.54
N ASP A 57 -15.05 -2.11 2.55
CA ASP A 57 -15.06 -1.32 1.32
C ASP A 57 -13.83 -1.60 0.43
N LEU A 58 -12.64 -1.80 1.02
CA LEU A 58 -11.47 -2.30 0.28
C LEU A 58 -11.73 -3.66 -0.41
N SER A 59 -12.42 -4.56 0.28
CA SER A 59 -12.70 -5.91 -0.23
C SER A 59 -13.78 -5.89 -1.32
N ASP A 60 -14.82 -5.07 -1.14
CA ASP A 60 -15.88 -4.86 -2.12
C ASP A 60 -15.33 -4.25 -3.41
N GLU A 61 -14.39 -3.31 -3.30
CA GLU A 61 -13.77 -2.69 -4.47
C GLU A 61 -12.90 -3.68 -5.26
N VAL A 62 -12.17 -4.55 -4.56
CA VAL A 62 -11.45 -5.67 -5.20
C VAL A 62 -12.43 -6.60 -5.91
N LEU A 63 -13.53 -6.97 -5.25
CA LEU A 63 -14.54 -7.85 -5.82
C LEU A 63 -15.21 -7.23 -7.05
N PHE A 64 -15.56 -5.95 -6.98
CA PHE A 64 -16.16 -5.19 -8.07
C PHE A 64 -15.25 -5.19 -9.30
N ARG A 65 -13.97 -4.80 -9.14
CA ARG A 65 -13.01 -4.74 -10.25
C ARG A 65 -12.58 -6.11 -10.76
N ALA A 66 -12.56 -7.14 -9.93
CA ALA A 66 -12.23 -8.49 -10.35
C ALA A 66 -13.35 -9.15 -11.17
N ASN A 67 -14.61 -8.76 -10.94
CA ASN A 67 -15.76 -9.24 -11.71
C ASN A 67 -15.98 -8.46 -13.02
N ASP A 68 -15.46 -7.23 -13.11
CA ASP A 68 -15.50 -6.46 -14.34
C ASP A 68 -14.53 -7.06 -15.39
N ASN A 69 -15.11 -7.67 -16.41
CA ASN A 69 -14.40 -8.38 -17.47
C ASN A 69 -14.26 -7.57 -18.76
N ASP A 70 -14.40 -6.24 -18.71
CA ASP A 70 -14.18 -5.39 -19.88
C ASP A 70 -12.71 -5.53 -20.38
N PRO A 71 -12.50 -6.09 -21.58
CA PRO A 71 -11.15 -6.34 -22.12
C PRO A 71 -10.35 -5.06 -22.38
N GLY A 72 -10.98 -3.89 -22.37
CA GLY A 72 -10.33 -2.59 -22.54
C GLY A 72 -9.73 -2.00 -21.26
N LEU A 73 -9.93 -2.64 -20.10
CA LEU A 73 -9.62 -2.08 -18.79
C LEU A 73 -8.49 -2.84 -18.09
N HIS A 74 -7.45 -2.11 -17.70
CA HIS A 74 -6.30 -2.66 -16.99
C HIS A 74 -6.43 -2.40 -15.48
N PHE A 75 -7.33 -3.12 -14.80
CA PHE A 75 -7.56 -2.96 -13.35
C PHE A 75 -6.46 -3.51 -12.44
N GLY A 76 -5.51 -4.29 -12.98
CA GLY A 76 -4.46 -4.95 -12.20
C GLY A 76 -3.73 -4.05 -11.20
N PRO A 77 -3.27 -2.84 -11.58
CA PRO A 77 -2.63 -1.91 -10.65
C PRO A 77 -3.53 -1.47 -9.50
N VAL A 78 -4.82 -1.25 -9.75
CA VAL A 78 -5.74 -0.77 -8.71
C VAL A 78 -6.19 -1.91 -7.79
N ILE A 79 -6.41 -3.10 -8.33
CA ILE A 79 -6.62 -4.31 -7.52
C ILE A 79 -5.40 -4.56 -6.61
N ALA A 80 -4.19 -4.41 -7.14
CA ALA A 80 -2.96 -4.52 -6.33
C ALA A 80 -2.89 -3.43 -5.25
N ALA A 81 -3.35 -2.21 -5.54
CA ALA A 81 -3.41 -1.12 -4.57
C ALA A 81 -4.31 -1.49 -3.38
N TYR A 82 -5.57 -1.85 -3.64
CA TYR A 82 -6.52 -2.19 -2.58
C TYR A 82 -6.09 -3.42 -1.78
N THR A 83 -5.67 -4.49 -2.46
CA THR A 83 -5.19 -5.71 -1.77
C THR A 83 -3.95 -5.45 -0.92
N SER A 84 -3.02 -4.59 -1.36
CA SER A 84 -1.86 -4.21 -0.55
C SER A 84 -2.22 -3.38 0.67
N ALA A 85 -3.27 -2.55 0.58
CA ALA A 85 -3.80 -1.75 1.68
C ALA A 85 -4.62 -2.60 2.67
N SER A 86 -5.24 -3.70 2.23
CA SER A 86 -6.03 -4.58 3.10
C SER A 86 -5.24 -5.20 4.24
N ALA A 87 -3.96 -5.52 4.03
CA ALA A 87 -3.13 -6.14 5.08
C ALA A 87 -2.90 -5.23 6.30
N PRO A 88 -2.37 -3.99 6.14
CA PRO A 88 -2.28 -3.05 7.26
C PRO A 88 -3.65 -2.65 7.80
N ALA A 89 -4.68 -2.49 6.96
CA ALA A 89 -6.03 -2.15 7.44
C ALA A 89 -6.62 -3.27 8.33
N GLY A 90 -6.41 -4.53 7.97
CA GLY A 90 -6.79 -5.68 8.80
C GLY A 90 -6.07 -5.71 10.15
N ARG A 91 -4.76 -5.41 10.16
CA ARG A 91 -4.00 -5.26 11.42
C ARG A 91 -4.55 -4.14 12.31
N ALA A 92 -4.94 -3.02 11.71
CA ALA A 92 -5.57 -1.92 12.44
C ALA A 92 -6.84 -2.38 13.15
N VAL A 93 -7.72 -3.14 12.47
CA VAL A 93 -8.92 -3.73 13.09
C VAL A 93 -8.55 -4.69 14.21
N THR A 94 -7.59 -5.60 14.00
CA THR A 94 -7.16 -6.55 15.04
C THR A 94 -6.65 -5.84 16.30
N ASN A 95 -5.73 -4.89 16.14
CA ASN A 95 -5.20 -4.11 17.26
C ASN A 95 -6.33 -3.36 17.97
N TYR A 96 -7.23 -2.72 17.21
CA TYR A 96 -8.34 -1.98 17.80
C TYR A 96 -9.32 -2.88 18.55
N THR A 97 -9.59 -4.10 18.06
CA THR A 97 -10.44 -5.07 18.76
C THR A 97 -9.82 -5.53 20.08
N GLU A 98 -8.49 -5.68 20.14
CA GLU A 98 -7.79 -6.00 21.39
C GLU A 98 -7.87 -4.82 22.38
N ALA A 99 -7.74 -3.57 21.91
CA ALA A 99 -7.98 -2.40 22.75
C ALA A 99 -9.43 -2.37 23.25
N PHE A 100 -10.40 -2.65 22.38
CA PHE A 100 -11.82 -2.64 22.70
C PHE A 100 -12.18 -3.66 23.80
N GLU A 101 -11.54 -4.84 23.80
CA GLU A 101 -11.66 -5.82 24.87
C GLU A 101 -11.21 -5.25 26.22
N GLN A 102 -10.07 -4.56 26.25
CA GLN A 102 -9.55 -3.93 27.48
C GLN A 102 -10.48 -2.82 27.98
N LEU A 103 -11.07 -2.02 27.09
CA LEU A 103 -12.08 -1.02 27.47
C LEU A 103 -13.31 -1.68 28.10
N GLY A 104 -13.73 -2.84 27.58
CA GLY A 104 -14.80 -3.64 28.16
C GLY A 104 -14.47 -4.13 29.57
N PHE A 105 -13.24 -4.61 29.79
CA PHE A 105 -12.73 -4.99 31.11
C PHE A 105 -12.75 -3.80 32.08
N LEU A 106 -12.20 -2.65 31.68
CA LEU A 106 -12.16 -1.44 32.50
C LEU A 106 -13.56 -0.97 32.88
N ARG A 107 -14.50 -0.98 31.93
CA ARG A 107 -15.91 -0.64 32.20
C ARG A 107 -16.55 -1.60 33.19
N ARG A 108 -16.38 -2.91 32.98
CA ARG A 108 -16.97 -3.96 33.84
C ARG A 108 -16.59 -3.76 35.30
N TYR A 109 -15.35 -3.35 35.54
CA TYR A 109 -14.82 -3.20 36.88
C TYR A 109 -14.75 -1.75 37.36
N ALA A 110 -15.31 -0.74 36.67
CA ALA A 110 -15.15 0.66 37.07
C ALA A 110 -15.57 0.95 38.52
N GLU A 111 -16.71 0.40 38.94
CA GLU A 111 -17.31 0.64 40.27
C GLU A 111 -16.88 -0.40 41.34
N ALA A 112 -16.06 -1.39 40.97
CA ALA A 112 -15.65 -2.42 41.90
C ALA A 112 -14.67 -1.85 42.96
N PRO A 113 -14.80 -2.24 44.25
CA PRO A 113 -13.88 -1.81 45.29
C PRO A 113 -12.42 -2.16 44.93
N PRO A 114 -11.46 -1.24 45.08
CA PRO A 114 -10.09 -1.50 44.68
C PRO A 114 -9.42 -2.49 45.65
N SER A 115 -9.05 -3.67 45.14
CA SER A 115 -8.00 -4.52 45.73
C SER A 115 -6.64 -4.19 45.12
N ALA A 116 -5.54 -4.72 45.67
CA ALA A 116 -4.23 -4.60 45.04
C ALA A 116 -4.25 -5.20 43.62
N ASP A 117 -4.66 -6.46 43.51
CA ASP A 117 -4.74 -7.19 42.23
C ASP A 117 -5.61 -6.47 41.20
N LEU A 118 -6.74 -5.89 41.61
CA LEU A 118 -7.63 -5.19 40.69
C LEU A 118 -7.04 -3.86 40.22
N ARG A 119 -6.29 -3.16 41.07
CA ARG A 119 -5.57 -1.94 40.65
C ARG A 119 -4.50 -2.27 39.61
N ASP A 120 -3.73 -3.32 39.85
CA ASP A 120 -2.68 -3.77 38.92
C ASP A 120 -3.29 -4.24 37.59
N ALA A 121 -4.38 -5.01 37.64
CA ALA A 121 -5.10 -5.46 36.45
C ALA A 121 -5.69 -4.28 35.64
N ARG A 122 -6.27 -3.27 36.29
CA ARG A 122 -6.76 -2.06 35.62
C ARG A 122 -5.62 -1.29 34.97
N GLN A 123 -4.47 -1.15 35.65
CA GLN A 123 -3.30 -0.47 35.10
C GLN A 123 -2.73 -1.22 33.89
N ALA A 124 -2.66 -2.55 33.96
CA ALA A 124 -2.22 -3.38 32.84
C ALA A 124 -3.17 -3.27 31.65
N ALA A 125 -4.49 -3.39 31.88
CA ALA A 125 -5.50 -3.23 30.84
C ALA A 125 -5.44 -1.85 30.18
N PHE A 126 -5.22 -0.78 30.96
CA PHE A 126 -5.00 0.56 30.45
C PHE A 126 -3.77 0.64 29.54
N GLY A 127 -2.63 0.10 29.99
CA GLY A 127 -1.40 0.10 29.20
C GLY A 127 -1.52 -0.71 27.91
N VAL A 128 -2.16 -1.88 27.95
CA VAL A 128 -2.44 -2.69 26.75
C VAL A 128 -3.36 -1.93 25.80
N ALA A 129 -4.42 -1.30 26.30
CA ALA A 129 -5.32 -0.52 25.45
C ALA A 129 -4.58 0.62 24.73
N GLN A 130 -3.67 1.33 25.41
CA GLN A 130 -2.86 2.37 24.79
C GLN A 130 -1.93 1.83 23.70
N ASP A 131 -1.15 0.79 24.01
CA ASP A 131 -0.25 0.16 23.04
C ASP A 131 -1.00 -0.29 21.78
N ARG A 132 -2.18 -0.89 21.97
CA ARG A 132 -3.03 -1.33 20.86
C ARG A 132 -3.64 -0.19 20.06
N LEU A 133 -3.99 0.93 20.69
CA LEU A 133 -4.42 2.14 19.97
C LEU A 133 -3.29 2.73 19.15
N ASP A 134 -2.06 2.79 19.68
CA ASP A 134 -0.90 3.27 18.94
C ASP A 134 -0.58 2.38 17.73
N LEU A 135 -0.57 1.06 17.91
CA LEU A 135 -0.40 0.10 16.81
C LEU A 135 -1.52 0.16 15.77
N THR A 136 -2.75 0.53 16.20
CA THR A 136 -3.85 0.81 15.26
C THR A 136 -3.53 2.03 14.42
N VAL A 137 -3.11 3.14 15.04
CA VAL A 137 -2.76 4.39 14.35
C VAL A 137 -1.62 4.16 13.34
N ASP A 138 -0.58 3.43 13.73
CA ASP A 138 0.54 3.08 12.83
C ASP A 138 0.05 2.24 11.63
N SER A 139 -0.78 1.23 11.87
CA SER A 139 -1.33 0.38 10.81
C SER A 139 -2.24 1.17 9.86
N LEU A 140 -2.99 2.15 10.36
CA LEU A 140 -3.77 3.07 9.51
C LEU A 140 -2.85 3.97 8.68
N GLN A 141 -1.78 4.49 9.27
CA GLN A 141 -0.80 5.31 8.56
C GLN A 141 -0.13 4.53 7.42
N GLU A 142 0.19 3.25 7.64
CA GLU A 142 0.69 2.35 6.60
C GLU A 142 -0.34 2.13 5.48
N THR A 143 -1.61 1.96 5.84
CA THR A 143 -2.72 1.80 4.87
C THR A 143 -2.85 3.04 3.97
N VAL A 144 -2.88 4.23 4.57
CA VAL A 144 -2.93 5.51 3.86
C VAL A 144 -1.72 5.66 2.93
N GLY A 145 -0.52 5.33 3.44
CA GLY A 145 0.71 5.34 2.65
C GLY A 145 0.66 4.43 1.44
N ALA A 146 0.17 3.19 1.61
CA ALA A 146 0.03 2.22 0.52
C ALA A 146 -0.91 2.73 -0.59
N LEU A 147 -2.06 3.28 -0.22
CA LEU A 147 -3.05 3.81 -1.17
C LEU A 147 -2.53 5.04 -1.92
N ARG A 148 -1.95 6.03 -1.22
CA ARG A 148 -1.37 7.23 -1.85
C ARG A 148 -0.21 6.88 -2.78
N HIS A 149 0.69 6.00 -2.34
CA HIS A 149 1.79 5.53 -3.19
C HIS A 149 1.33 4.72 -4.40
N ALA A 150 0.20 4.02 -4.31
CA ALA A 150 -0.39 3.38 -5.48
C ALA A 150 -1.02 4.41 -6.42
N ALA A 151 -1.76 5.38 -5.89
CA ALA A 151 -2.36 6.48 -6.66
C ALA A 151 -1.31 7.25 -7.49
N ASP A 152 -0.16 7.55 -6.89
CA ASP A 152 0.95 8.22 -7.58
C ASP A 152 1.57 7.41 -8.73
N ARG A 153 1.38 6.09 -8.74
CA ARG A 153 1.94 5.18 -9.73
C ARG A 153 0.96 4.77 -10.83
N ILE A 154 -0.34 5.05 -10.68
CA ILE A 154 -1.38 4.72 -11.66
C ILE A 154 -1.16 5.44 -13.00
N ASP A 155 -0.70 6.69 -12.98
CA ASP A 155 -0.46 7.49 -14.21
C ASP A 155 0.79 7.09 -15.00
N GLY A 156 1.46 5.99 -14.62
CA GLY A 156 2.38 5.30 -15.51
C GLY A 156 3.69 6.05 -15.78
N THR A 157 4.59 6.11 -14.80
CA THR A 157 6.00 5.81 -15.12
C THR A 157 6.71 5.19 -13.91
N PRO A 158 7.15 3.92 -13.99
CA PRO A 158 8.02 3.36 -12.98
C PRO A 158 9.26 4.26 -12.80
N PRO A 159 9.74 4.53 -11.57
CA PRO A 159 10.91 5.39 -11.34
C PRO A 159 12.15 4.94 -12.13
N ARG A 160 12.27 3.64 -12.41
CA ARG A 160 13.32 3.07 -13.25
C ARG A 160 13.23 3.52 -14.71
N VAL A 161 12.03 3.70 -15.24
CA VAL A 161 11.80 4.18 -16.61
C VAL A 161 12.05 5.70 -16.69
N LEU A 162 11.66 6.47 -15.66
CA LEU A 162 12.05 7.89 -15.55
C LEU A 162 13.57 8.06 -15.40
N ALA A 163 14.22 7.21 -14.59
CA ALA A 163 15.67 7.22 -14.42
C ALA A 163 16.42 6.74 -15.67
N ALA A 164 15.82 5.88 -16.49
CA ALA A 164 16.37 5.47 -17.79
C ALA A 164 16.16 6.56 -18.86
N LEU A 165 15.01 7.23 -18.87
CA LEU A 165 14.70 8.38 -19.73
C LEU A 165 15.57 9.59 -19.40
N SER A 166 15.84 9.87 -18.12
CA SER A 166 16.76 10.93 -17.71
C SER A 166 18.22 10.63 -18.08
N ARG A 167 18.60 9.35 -18.15
CA ARG A 167 19.92 8.91 -18.68
C ARG A 167 19.98 8.91 -20.21
N SER A 168 18.85 8.72 -20.90
CA SER A 168 18.77 8.73 -22.36
C SER A 168 18.58 10.14 -22.95
N ALA A 169 18.21 11.12 -22.14
CA ALA A 169 18.26 12.55 -22.45
C ALA A 169 19.71 13.07 -22.50
N ARG A 170 20.57 12.42 -23.30
CA ARG A 170 21.72 13.10 -23.90
C ARG A 170 21.18 13.82 -25.14
N PRO A 171 21.41 15.13 -25.30
CA PRO A 171 20.99 15.82 -26.51
C PRO A 171 21.63 15.12 -27.72
N ALA A 172 20.78 14.65 -28.64
CA ALA A 172 21.19 14.06 -29.92
C ALA A 172 21.92 15.07 -30.84
N ASN A 173 22.07 16.33 -30.38
CA ASN A 173 22.72 17.42 -31.09
C ASN A 173 24.10 17.76 -30.52
N SER A 174 24.90 16.77 -30.12
CA SER A 174 26.35 17.00 -30.02
C SER A 174 26.97 16.84 -31.40
N ILE A 175 27.27 17.98 -32.02
CA ILE A 175 28.00 18.13 -33.29
C ILE A 175 29.45 17.62 -33.21
N TYR A 176 29.90 17.15 -32.04
CA TYR A 176 31.20 16.52 -31.82
C TYR A 176 31.03 15.01 -31.66
N ARG A 177 30.83 14.29 -32.77
CA ARG A 177 31.02 12.84 -32.80
C ARG A 177 32.22 12.51 -33.69
N VAL A 178 33.32 12.12 -33.06
CA VAL A 178 34.47 11.51 -33.75
C VAL A 178 33.99 10.18 -34.38
N PRO A 179 34.27 9.90 -35.66
CA PRO A 179 33.75 8.70 -36.32
C PRO A 179 34.32 7.43 -35.70
N ALA A 180 33.45 6.46 -35.40
CA ALA A 180 33.85 5.11 -35.04
C ALA A 180 34.42 4.40 -36.27
N LYS A 181 35.60 3.78 -36.12
CA LYS A 181 36.30 3.00 -37.15
C LYS A 181 35.47 1.76 -37.51
N ALA A 182 35.10 1.63 -38.78
CA ALA A 182 34.39 0.47 -39.31
C ALA A 182 35.29 -0.80 -39.26
N PRO A 183 34.74 -1.99 -38.97
CA PRO A 183 35.48 -3.24 -39.06
C PRO A 183 35.69 -3.62 -40.54
N ALA A 184 36.91 -4.05 -40.86
CA ALA A 184 37.30 -4.46 -42.21
C ALA A 184 36.61 -5.77 -42.62
N THR A 185 36.08 -5.79 -43.84
CA THR A 185 35.49 -6.96 -44.50
C THR A 185 36.61 -7.87 -45.00
N GLU A 186 36.71 -9.10 -44.48
CA GLU A 186 37.60 -10.11 -45.05
C GLU A 186 36.94 -10.79 -46.26
N PRO A 187 37.66 -10.98 -47.38
CA PRO A 187 37.10 -11.62 -48.57
C PRO A 187 37.04 -13.14 -48.45
N THR A 188 35.84 -13.66 -48.71
CA THR A 188 35.46 -15.07 -48.84
C THR A 188 36.33 -15.81 -49.87
N ARG A 189 36.94 -16.94 -49.49
CA ARG A 189 37.56 -17.90 -50.43
C ARG A 189 36.64 -19.11 -50.68
N LEU A 190 36.51 -19.43 -51.97
CA LEU A 190 35.63 -20.43 -52.58
C LEU A 190 36.05 -21.88 -52.28
N ALA A 191 35.06 -22.77 -52.24
CA ALA A 191 35.19 -24.19 -52.03
C ALA A 191 35.82 -24.92 -53.24
N TYR A 192 36.98 -25.56 -53.04
CA TYR A 192 37.30 -26.88 -53.62
C TYR A 192 38.62 -27.42 -53.02
N MET A 193 38.55 -28.41 -52.13
CA MET A 193 39.31 -29.67 -52.13
C MET A 193 39.25 -30.37 -50.77
N PRO A 194 39.24 -31.72 -50.73
CA PRO A 194 38.91 -32.49 -49.54
C PRO A 194 40.12 -32.70 -48.62
N ALA A 195 39.87 -32.69 -47.31
CA ALA A 195 40.87 -32.98 -46.28
C ALA A 195 41.28 -34.47 -46.26
N PRO A 196 42.58 -34.80 -46.14
CA PRO A 196 43.01 -36.16 -45.87
C PRO A 196 42.81 -36.47 -44.38
N ARG A 197 42.11 -37.58 -44.10
CA ARG A 197 42.11 -38.27 -42.81
C ARG A 197 43.45 -39.00 -42.65
N HIS A 198 44.04 -38.91 -41.46
CA HIS A 198 44.54 -40.02 -40.62
C HIS A 198 45.25 -39.37 -39.41
N ALA A 199 44.75 -39.50 -38.18
CA ALA A 199 44.64 -40.67 -37.30
C ALA A 199 45.95 -41.00 -36.58
N ARG A 200 45.85 -40.92 -35.23
CA ARG A 200 46.75 -41.34 -34.15
C ARG A 200 48.04 -40.55 -33.92
#